data_AF-A0A258GCJ9-F1
#
_entry.id   AF-A0A258GCJ9-F1
#
_cell.length_a   1.000
_cell.length_b   1.000
_cell.length_c   1.000
_cell.angle_alpha   90.00
_cell.angle_beta   90.00
_cell.angle_gamma   90.00
#
_symmetry.space_group_name_H-M   'P 1'
#
loop_
_entity.id
_entity.type
_entity.pdbx_description
1 polymer ?
#
loop_
_entity_poly.entity_id
_entity_poly.type
_entity_poly.pdbx_seq_one_letter_code
_entity_poly.pdbx_strand_id
1 'polypeptide(L)'
;MIETFAALLLAHALADFVFQTSWIAANKRRPAVLLLHGAIVLATAQAATGRIDAWELLALSVLHVAIDAAKARVAEPGLTAFLADQGAHLLSLAALAWFRPDLVAGGAWAGVTAAPALMAYLAGGILTVRAGGFAVGFLMLDYQPDDLPKGLPNGGRMIGNLERALIFLFVLVGQPAGIGFLIAAKSVLRFDTVSKNQHASEYVIIGTLASFGWALAAAYATLWLASALPPIEIAAPAP
;
A
#
# COMPACT_ATOMS: atom_id res chain seq x y z
N MET A 1 -15.13 9.87 11.61
CA MET A 1 -13.83 10.34 11.07
C MET A 1 -12.93 9.16 10.74
N ILE A 2 -12.49 8.38 11.74
CA ILE A 2 -11.51 7.29 11.55
C ILE A 2 -12.10 6.17 10.66
N GLU A 3 -13.38 5.85 10.82
CA GLU A 3 -14.07 4.87 9.96
C GLU A 3 -14.09 5.29 8.49
N THR A 4 -14.50 6.54 8.21
CA THR A 4 -14.42 7.12 6.86
C THR A 4 -12.99 7.07 6.32
N PHE A 5 -12.00 7.45 7.13
CA PHE A 5 -10.60 7.41 6.71
C PHE A 5 -10.16 5.99 6.34
N ALA A 6 -10.50 4.98 7.14
CA ALA A 6 -10.17 3.58 6.85
C ALA A 6 -10.80 3.08 5.53
N ALA A 7 -12.07 3.43 5.29
CA ALA A 7 -12.74 3.11 4.04
C ALA A 7 -12.09 3.80 2.84
N LEU A 8 -11.80 5.11 2.95
CA LEU A 8 -11.13 5.86 1.89
C LEU A 8 -9.70 5.38 1.65
N LEU A 9 -8.97 4.98 2.70
CA LEU A 9 -7.64 4.41 2.60
C LEU A 9 -7.66 3.07 1.84
N LEU A 10 -8.65 2.21 2.09
CA LEU A 10 -8.85 1.00 1.31
C LEU A 10 -9.17 1.33 -0.15
N ALA A 11 -10.07 2.29 -0.40
CA ALA A 11 -10.43 2.70 -1.75
C ALA A 11 -9.22 3.17 -2.57
N HIS A 12 -8.38 4.01 -1.96
CA HIS A 12 -7.10 4.45 -2.54
C HIS A 12 -6.16 3.28 -2.78
N ALA A 13 -5.97 2.42 -1.78
CA ALA A 13 -5.06 1.28 -1.89
C ALA A 13 -5.48 0.33 -3.03
N LEU A 14 -6.78 0.08 -3.20
CA LEU A 14 -7.33 -0.70 -4.30
C LEU A 14 -7.13 -0.01 -5.64
N ALA A 15 -7.47 1.29 -5.76
CA ALA A 15 -7.35 2.03 -7.00
C ALA A 15 -5.89 2.04 -7.50
N ASP A 16 -4.94 2.46 -6.66
CA ASP A 16 -3.57 2.76 -7.09
C ASP A 16 -2.64 1.56 -7.14
N PHE A 17 -2.89 0.54 -6.32
CA PHE A 17 -1.96 -0.60 -6.17
C PHE A 17 -2.53 -1.94 -6.62
N VAL A 18 -3.85 -2.03 -6.85
CA VAL A 18 -4.50 -3.26 -7.32
C VAL A 18 -5.06 -3.08 -8.73
N PHE A 19 -5.91 -2.07 -8.96
CA PHE A 19 -6.61 -1.87 -10.23
C PHE A 19 -5.84 -1.01 -11.24
N GLN A 20 -4.93 -0.16 -10.78
CA GLN A 20 -4.01 0.54 -11.66
C GLN A 20 -3.00 -0.44 -12.26
N THR A 21 -3.21 -0.78 -13.52
CA THR A 21 -2.29 -1.63 -14.28
C THR A 21 -1.04 -0.87 -14.72
N SER A 22 0.02 -1.60 -15.07
CA SER A 22 1.23 -1.01 -15.66
C SER A 22 0.94 -0.21 -16.93
N TRP A 23 -0.08 -0.60 -17.71
CA TRP A 23 -0.52 0.15 -18.89
C TRP A 23 -1.13 1.50 -18.51
N ILE A 24 -1.99 1.55 -17.49
CA ILE A 24 -2.57 2.82 -17.00
C ILE A 24 -1.44 3.73 -16.52
N ALA A 25 -0.54 3.21 -15.69
CA ALA A 25 0.59 3.97 -15.14
C ALA A 25 1.48 4.58 -16.25
N ALA A 26 1.80 3.81 -17.29
CA ALA A 26 2.62 4.27 -18.40
C ALA A 26 1.92 5.30 -19.31
N ASN A 27 0.58 5.36 -19.30
CA ASN A 27 -0.21 6.20 -20.19
C ASN A 27 -0.94 7.35 -19.48
N LYS A 28 -0.59 7.68 -18.23
CA LYS A 28 -1.22 8.76 -17.42
C LYS A 28 -1.17 10.16 -18.05
N ARG A 29 -0.42 10.39 -19.12
CA ARG A 29 -0.46 11.67 -19.87
C ARG A 29 -1.65 11.77 -20.83
N ARG A 30 -2.33 10.65 -21.14
CA ARG A 30 -3.49 10.63 -22.03
C ARG A 30 -4.77 10.93 -21.26
N PRO A 31 -5.57 11.94 -21.64
CA PRO A 31 -6.79 12.33 -20.91
C PRO A 31 -7.78 11.17 -20.71
N ALA A 32 -8.00 10.34 -21.72
CA ALA A 32 -8.90 9.19 -21.62
C ALA A 32 -8.44 8.15 -20.56
N VAL A 33 -7.12 7.99 -20.38
CA VAL A 33 -6.56 7.06 -19.38
C VAL A 33 -6.68 7.64 -17.98
N LEU A 34 -6.48 8.96 -17.82
CA LEU A 34 -6.73 9.64 -16.56
C LEU A 34 -8.21 9.59 -16.16
N LEU A 35 -9.13 9.74 -17.12
CA LEU A 35 -10.57 9.59 -16.88
C LEU A 35 -10.92 8.16 -16.47
N LEU A 36 -10.33 7.15 -17.12
CA LEU A 36 -10.49 5.75 -16.71
C LEU A 36 -10.01 5.54 -15.28
N HIS A 37 -8.83 6.06 -14.92
CA HIS A 37 -8.30 5.97 -13.55
C HIS A 37 -9.21 6.69 -12.55
N GLY A 38 -9.70 7.89 -12.87
CA GLY A 38 -10.68 8.60 -12.04
C GLY A 38 -11.98 7.83 -11.84
N ALA A 39 -12.47 7.12 -12.86
CA ALA A 39 -13.63 6.25 -12.74
C ALA A 39 -13.36 5.06 -11.80
N ILE A 40 -12.15 4.48 -11.85
CA ILE A 40 -11.72 3.43 -10.91
C ILE A 40 -11.68 3.98 -9.47
N VAL A 41 -11.06 5.14 -9.26
CA VAL A 41 -10.97 5.81 -7.95
C VAL A 41 -12.36 6.11 -7.38
N LEU A 42 -13.26 6.62 -8.21
CA LEU A 42 -14.65 6.87 -7.78
C LEU A 42 -15.36 5.56 -7.42
N ALA A 43 -15.25 4.54 -8.26
CA ALA A 43 -15.91 3.26 -8.03
C ALA A 43 -15.40 2.57 -6.76
N THR A 44 -14.09 2.59 -6.48
CA THR A 44 -13.54 2.03 -5.25
C THR A 44 -13.95 2.86 -4.03
N ALA A 45 -14.00 4.19 -4.13
CA ALA A 45 -14.47 5.06 -3.04
C ALA A 45 -15.95 4.83 -2.71
N GLN A 46 -16.79 4.72 -3.72
CA GLN A 46 -18.22 4.42 -3.56
C GLN A 46 -18.44 3.02 -2.97
N ALA A 47 -17.68 2.02 -3.43
CA ALA A 47 -17.77 0.66 -2.89
C ALA A 47 -17.31 0.59 -1.43
N ALA A 48 -16.17 1.20 -1.09
CA ALA A 48 -15.63 1.16 0.26
C ALA A 48 -16.47 1.96 1.26
N THR A 49 -17.05 3.09 0.85
CA THR A 49 -17.96 3.87 1.72
C THR A 49 -19.39 3.33 1.71
N GLY A 50 -19.76 2.54 0.71
CA GLY A 50 -21.13 2.05 0.52
C GLY A 50 -22.11 3.14 0.08
N ARG A 51 -21.61 4.22 -0.56
CA ARG A 51 -22.42 5.36 -1.01
C ARG A 51 -22.15 5.68 -2.47
N ILE A 52 -23.21 5.88 -3.24
CA ILE A 52 -23.13 6.33 -4.65
C ILE A 52 -23.60 7.77 -4.85
N ASP A 53 -24.33 8.31 -3.86
CA ASP A 53 -25.01 9.59 -3.90
C ASP A 53 -24.17 10.74 -3.31
N ALA A 54 -23.07 10.43 -2.64
CA ALA A 54 -22.16 11.41 -2.04
C ALA A 54 -21.31 12.10 -3.12
N TRP A 55 -21.66 13.35 -3.43
CA TRP A 55 -20.93 14.18 -4.40
C TRP A 55 -19.48 14.43 -3.98
N GLU A 56 -19.18 14.38 -2.68
CA GLU A 56 -17.84 14.54 -2.13
C GLU A 56 -16.87 13.46 -2.64
N LEU A 57 -17.37 12.26 -2.97
CA LEU A 57 -16.55 11.19 -3.54
C LEU A 57 -16.16 11.49 -5.00
N LEU A 58 -17.05 12.15 -5.75
CA LEU A 58 -16.72 12.67 -7.08
C LEU A 58 -15.67 13.78 -6.99
N ALA A 59 -15.83 14.71 -6.04
CA ALA A 59 -14.84 15.76 -5.80
C ALA A 59 -13.47 15.17 -5.42
N LEU A 60 -13.45 14.15 -4.56
CA LEU A 60 -12.22 13.42 -4.20
C LEU A 60 -11.57 12.76 -5.42
N SER A 61 -12.35 12.08 -6.26
CA SER A 61 -11.84 11.46 -7.49
C SER A 61 -11.23 12.48 -8.46
N VAL A 62 -11.90 13.63 -8.65
CA VAL A 62 -11.38 14.74 -9.47
C VAL A 62 -10.08 15.28 -8.89
N LEU A 63 -10.01 15.49 -7.57
CA LEU A 63 -8.79 15.93 -6.90
C LEU A 63 -7.65 14.91 -7.04
N HIS A 64 -7.94 13.61 -6.87
CA HIS A 64 -6.98 12.54 -7.07
C HIS A 64 -6.40 12.56 -8.49
N VAL A 65 -7.26 12.65 -9.51
CA VAL A 65 -6.81 12.77 -10.92
C VAL A 65 -5.98 14.04 -11.14
N ALA A 66 -6.32 15.15 -10.48
CA ALA A 66 -5.55 16.38 -10.59
C ALA A 66 -4.13 16.23 -9.99
N ILE A 67 -4.00 15.57 -8.84
CA ILE A 67 -2.70 15.25 -8.21
C ILE A 67 -1.88 14.37 -9.16
N ASP A 68 -2.47 13.30 -9.68
CA ASP A 68 -1.83 12.39 -10.63
C ASP A 68 -1.36 13.09 -11.91
N ALA A 69 -2.21 13.96 -12.47
CA ALA A 69 -1.90 14.71 -13.68
C ALA A 69 -0.78 15.73 -13.44
N ALA A 70 -0.75 16.37 -12.26
CA ALA A 70 0.33 17.27 -11.88
C ALA A 70 1.65 16.50 -11.77
N LYS A 71 1.70 15.41 -11.00
CA LYS A 71 2.88 14.54 -10.86
C LYS A 71 3.41 14.08 -12.22
N ALA A 72 2.53 13.56 -13.08
CA ALA A 72 2.92 13.02 -14.40
C ALA A 72 3.55 14.07 -15.35
N ARG A 73 3.37 15.36 -15.06
CA ARG A 73 3.92 16.47 -15.86
C ARG A 73 5.19 17.06 -15.25
N VAL A 74 5.35 17.05 -13.92
CA VAL A 74 6.40 17.83 -13.24
C VAL A 74 7.43 17.00 -12.49
N ALA A 75 7.14 15.74 -12.19
CA ALA A 75 7.99 14.93 -11.32
C ALA A 75 8.77 13.87 -12.09
N GLU A 76 10.07 13.77 -11.80
CA GLU A 76 10.91 12.65 -12.25
C GLU A 76 10.61 11.38 -11.43
N PRO A 77 10.69 10.19 -12.05
CA PRO A 77 10.49 8.93 -11.33
C PRO A 77 11.52 8.74 -10.22
N GLY A 78 11.06 8.43 -9.01
CA GLY A 78 11.93 8.20 -7.86
C GLY A 78 11.17 8.14 -6.55
N LEU A 79 11.89 7.79 -5.47
CA LEU A 79 11.27 7.59 -4.16
C LEU A 79 10.61 8.88 -3.64
N THR A 80 11.28 10.03 -3.79
CA THR A 80 10.74 11.32 -3.35
C THR A 80 9.43 11.67 -4.04
N ALA A 81 9.37 11.53 -5.37
CA ALA A 81 8.15 11.78 -6.14
C ALA A 81 7.04 10.80 -5.77
N PHE A 82 7.37 9.54 -5.49
CA PHE A 82 6.42 8.55 -5.00
C PHE A 82 5.87 8.91 -3.60
N LEU A 83 6.73 9.26 -2.64
CA LEU A 83 6.31 9.61 -1.28
C LEU A 83 5.51 10.91 -1.25
N ALA A 84 5.89 11.92 -2.03
CA ALA A 84 5.16 13.18 -2.11
C ALA A 84 3.75 12.98 -2.70
N ASP A 85 3.63 12.17 -3.74
CA ASP A 85 2.36 11.78 -4.36
C ASP A 85 1.44 11.03 -3.37
N GLN A 86 1.97 10.01 -2.69
CA GLN A 86 1.20 9.29 -1.67
C GLN A 86 0.84 10.19 -0.49
N GLY A 87 1.72 11.11 -0.09
CA GLY A 87 1.43 12.12 0.93
C GLY A 87 0.27 13.04 0.54
N ALA A 88 0.26 13.56 -0.70
CA ALA A 88 -0.83 14.40 -1.20
C ALA A 88 -2.17 13.65 -1.21
N HIS A 89 -2.16 12.40 -1.66
CA HIS A 89 -3.36 11.55 -1.62
C HIS A 89 -3.83 11.32 -0.19
N LEU A 90 -2.97 10.87 0.72
CA LEU A 90 -3.33 10.64 2.13
C LEU A 90 -3.88 11.90 2.82
N LEU A 91 -3.30 13.07 2.53
CA LEU A 91 -3.80 14.36 3.02
C LEU A 91 -5.21 14.65 2.51
N SER A 92 -5.48 14.37 1.22
CA SER A 92 -6.82 14.53 0.66
C SER A 92 -7.85 13.59 1.30
N LEU A 93 -7.47 12.33 1.57
CA LEU A 93 -8.33 11.36 2.25
C LEU A 93 -8.63 11.81 3.68
N ALA A 94 -7.61 12.25 4.41
CA ALA A 94 -7.74 12.73 5.78
C ALA A 94 -8.61 14.00 5.87
N ALA A 95 -8.42 14.94 4.94
CA ALA A 95 -9.23 16.16 4.85
C ALA A 95 -10.71 15.83 4.59
N LEU A 96 -11.00 14.91 3.67
CA LEU A 96 -12.37 14.48 3.43
C LEU A 96 -12.94 13.71 4.63
N ALA A 97 -12.18 12.83 5.25
CA ALA A 97 -12.64 12.08 6.43
C ALA A 97 -12.90 12.98 7.65
N TRP A 98 -12.17 14.09 7.77
CA TRP A 98 -12.43 15.15 8.74
C TRP A 98 -13.71 15.92 8.40
N PHE A 99 -13.89 16.31 7.14
CA PHE A 99 -15.04 17.09 6.67
C PHE A 99 -16.35 16.29 6.68
N ARG A 100 -16.32 15.02 6.27
CA ARG A 100 -17.45 14.08 6.23
C ARG A 100 -17.16 12.81 7.06
N PRO A 101 -17.17 12.93 8.40
CA PRO A 101 -16.85 11.82 9.29
C PRO A 101 -17.88 10.67 9.26
N ASP A 102 -19.02 10.90 8.61
CA ASP A 102 -20.24 10.10 8.59
C ASP A 102 -20.46 9.30 7.29
N LEU A 103 -19.56 9.37 6.31
CA LEU A 103 -19.76 8.71 5.00
C LEU A 103 -20.04 7.21 5.09
N VAL A 104 -19.31 6.49 5.95
CA VAL A 104 -19.52 5.04 6.16
C VAL A 104 -20.81 4.78 6.94
N ALA A 105 -21.06 5.57 8.00
CA ALA A 105 -22.25 5.46 8.84
C ALA A 105 -23.55 5.81 8.08
N GLY A 106 -23.46 6.59 7.00
CA GLY A 106 -24.58 6.86 6.10
C GLY A 106 -24.64 5.91 4.89
N GLY A 107 -23.71 4.98 4.74
CA GLY A 107 -23.64 4.07 3.59
C GLY A 107 -24.21 2.68 3.88
N ALA A 108 -24.04 1.79 2.90
CA ALA A 108 -24.46 0.38 3.01
C ALA A 108 -23.81 -0.38 4.19
N TRP A 109 -22.73 0.16 4.77
CA TRP A 109 -21.97 -0.46 5.86
C TRP A 109 -22.36 0.03 7.27
N ALA A 110 -23.35 0.92 7.41
CA ALA A 110 -23.72 1.59 8.66
C ALA A 110 -24.00 0.66 9.86
N GLY A 111 -24.40 -0.60 9.62
CA GLY A 111 -24.69 -1.60 10.65
C GLY A 111 -23.58 -2.66 10.85
N VAL A 112 -22.50 -2.60 10.08
CA VAL A 112 -21.42 -3.59 10.13
C VAL A 112 -20.23 -3.01 10.88
N THR A 113 -20.27 -3.11 12.22
CA THR A 113 -19.26 -2.51 13.12
C THR A 113 -17.83 -2.94 12.83
N ALA A 114 -17.63 -4.17 12.36
CA ALA A 114 -16.32 -4.71 11.99
C ALA A 114 -15.79 -4.22 10.63
N ALA A 115 -16.64 -3.64 9.76
CA ALA A 115 -16.25 -3.30 8.40
C ALA A 115 -15.09 -2.29 8.33
N PRO A 116 -15.09 -1.18 9.09
CA PRO A 116 -13.96 -0.23 9.06
C PRO A 116 -12.62 -0.85 9.46
N ALA A 117 -12.61 -1.70 10.49
CA ALA A 117 -11.40 -2.39 10.94
C ALA A 117 -10.89 -3.36 9.87
N LEU A 118 -11.79 -4.14 9.25
CA LEU A 118 -11.42 -5.01 8.13
C LEU A 118 -10.85 -4.21 6.95
N MET A 119 -11.45 -3.06 6.63
CA MET A 119 -10.96 -2.16 5.58
C MET A 119 -9.56 -1.64 5.90
N ALA A 120 -9.28 -1.26 7.15
CA ALA A 120 -7.96 -0.84 7.59
C ALA A 120 -6.93 -1.97 7.42
N TYR A 121 -7.24 -3.21 7.83
CA TYR A 121 -6.33 -4.35 7.66
C TYR A 121 -6.06 -4.68 6.19
N LEU A 122 -7.11 -4.67 5.34
CA LEU A 122 -6.97 -4.91 3.90
C LEU A 122 -6.12 -3.82 3.23
N ALA A 123 -6.38 -2.54 3.56
CA ALA A 123 -5.59 -1.43 3.06
C ALA A 123 -4.12 -1.56 3.52
N GLY A 124 -3.90 -1.83 4.80
CA GLY A 124 -2.59 -2.06 5.39
C GLY A 124 -1.80 -3.17 4.69
N GLY A 125 -2.46 -4.30 4.39
CA GLY A 125 -1.86 -5.42 3.66
C GLY A 125 -1.44 -5.04 2.24
N ILE A 126 -2.32 -4.32 1.51
CA ILE A 126 -2.02 -3.82 0.17
C ILE A 126 -0.84 -2.84 0.20
N LEU A 127 -0.86 -1.86 1.10
CA LEU A 127 0.20 -0.84 1.22
C LEU A 127 1.53 -1.48 1.65
N THR A 128 1.49 -2.47 2.54
CA THR A 128 2.70 -3.19 2.96
C THR A 128 3.31 -3.97 1.80
N VAL A 129 2.51 -4.76 1.08
CA VAL A 129 3.04 -5.67 0.06
C VAL A 129 3.30 -4.95 -1.26
N ARG A 130 2.30 -4.24 -1.78
CA ARG A 130 2.31 -3.64 -3.13
C ARG A 130 3.01 -2.28 -3.12
N ALA A 131 2.53 -1.34 -2.30
CA ALA A 131 3.13 0.00 -2.23
C ALA A 131 4.60 -0.08 -1.78
N GLY A 132 4.90 -0.95 -0.82
CA GLY A 132 6.28 -1.26 -0.41
C GLY A 132 7.16 -1.78 -1.52
N GLY A 133 6.61 -2.60 -2.43
CA GLY A 133 7.33 -3.05 -3.62
C GLY A 133 7.74 -1.90 -4.55
N PHE A 134 6.84 -0.92 -4.75
CA PHE A 134 7.15 0.28 -5.52
C PHE A 134 8.14 1.20 -4.80
N ALA A 135 7.94 1.45 -3.50
CA ALA A 135 8.83 2.30 -2.70
C ALA A 135 10.27 1.77 -2.71
N VAL A 136 10.45 0.47 -2.43
CA VAL A 136 11.76 -0.18 -2.48
C VAL A 136 12.30 -0.17 -3.92
N GLY A 137 11.47 -0.45 -4.92
CA GLY A 137 11.87 -0.39 -6.32
C GLY A 137 12.44 0.99 -6.71
N PHE A 138 11.75 2.06 -6.32
CA PHE A 138 12.19 3.43 -6.56
C PHE A 138 13.45 3.81 -5.78
N LEU A 139 13.61 3.33 -4.55
CA LEU A 139 14.83 3.53 -3.77
C LEU A 139 16.04 2.85 -4.44
N MET A 140 15.82 1.68 -5.02
CA MET A 140 16.88 0.83 -5.57
C MET A 140 17.25 1.14 -7.02
N LEU A 141 16.62 2.15 -7.65
CA LEU A 141 16.83 2.49 -9.07
C LEU A 141 18.31 2.73 -9.41
N ASP A 142 19.02 3.50 -8.59
CA ASP A 142 20.40 3.91 -8.87
C ASP A 142 21.45 2.88 -8.39
N TYR A 143 21.02 1.83 -7.70
CA TYR A 143 21.92 0.84 -7.08
C TYR A 143 22.02 -0.47 -7.88
N GLN A 144 21.28 -0.61 -8.98
CA GLN A 144 21.19 -1.86 -9.73
C GLN A 144 22.56 -2.22 -10.35
N PRO A 145 23.18 -3.36 -10.00
CA PRO A 145 24.45 -3.78 -10.60
C PRO A 145 24.24 -4.23 -12.05
N ASP A 146 25.22 -3.95 -12.91
CA ASP A 146 25.20 -4.36 -14.33
C ASP A 146 25.20 -5.89 -14.51
N ASP A 147 25.89 -6.61 -13.62
CA ASP A 147 26.12 -8.07 -13.71
C ASP A 147 25.36 -8.88 -12.65
N LEU A 148 24.03 -8.66 -12.53
CA LEU A 148 23.22 -9.52 -11.66
C LEU A 148 23.10 -10.94 -12.24
N PRO A 149 23.31 -12.00 -11.43
CA PRO A 149 23.11 -13.39 -11.87
C PRO A 149 21.69 -13.60 -12.39
N LYS A 150 21.56 -14.37 -13.49
CA LYS A 150 20.25 -14.72 -14.05
C LYS A 150 19.43 -15.54 -13.05
N GLY A 151 18.34 -14.97 -12.55
CA GLY A 151 17.35 -15.63 -11.70
C GLY A 151 16.04 -15.94 -12.44
N LEU A 152 15.05 -16.43 -11.70
CA LEU A 152 13.69 -16.60 -12.23
C LEU A 152 13.09 -15.25 -12.68
N PRO A 153 12.29 -15.23 -13.76
CA PRO A 153 11.55 -14.04 -14.15
C PRO A 153 10.71 -13.51 -12.98
N ASN A 154 10.91 -12.25 -12.59
CA ASN A 154 10.27 -11.61 -11.42
C ASN A 154 10.52 -12.29 -10.06
N GLY A 155 11.54 -13.15 -9.94
CA GLY A 155 11.81 -13.89 -8.69
C GLY A 155 12.01 -12.98 -7.48
N GLY A 156 12.84 -11.93 -7.61
CA GLY A 156 13.06 -10.97 -6.53
C GLY A 156 11.79 -10.23 -6.09
N ARG A 157 10.88 -9.92 -7.04
CA ARG A 157 9.59 -9.29 -6.75
C ARG A 157 8.68 -10.23 -5.96
N MET A 158 8.62 -11.51 -6.34
CA MET A 158 7.83 -12.52 -5.63
C MET A 158 8.35 -12.73 -4.21
N ILE A 159 9.67 -12.92 -4.05
CA ILE A 159 10.32 -13.07 -2.74
C ILE A 159 10.00 -11.86 -1.85
N GLY A 160 10.19 -10.64 -2.37
CA GLY A 160 9.88 -9.44 -1.61
C GLY A 160 8.41 -9.33 -1.21
N ASN A 161 7.48 -9.74 -2.08
CA ASN A 161 6.05 -9.74 -1.73
C ASN A 161 5.75 -10.73 -0.59
N LEU A 162 6.31 -11.94 -0.66
CA LEU A 162 6.11 -12.98 0.37
C LEU A 162 6.72 -12.54 1.71
N GLU A 163 7.91 -11.96 1.71
CA GLU A 163 8.55 -11.46 2.93
C GLU A 163 7.76 -10.35 3.60
N ARG A 164 7.30 -9.35 2.83
CA ARG A 164 6.48 -8.26 3.39
C ARG A 164 5.14 -8.77 3.90
N ALA A 165 4.52 -9.74 3.21
CA ALA A 165 3.31 -10.39 3.68
C ALA A 165 3.52 -11.15 4.99
N LEU A 166 4.60 -11.92 5.12
CA LEU A 166 4.93 -12.64 6.36
C LEU A 166 5.23 -11.66 7.51
N ILE A 167 5.97 -10.58 7.25
CA ILE A 167 6.24 -9.53 8.25
C ILE A 167 4.92 -8.91 8.73
N PHE A 168 4.05 -8.53 7.80
CA PHE A 168 2.75 -7.97 8.13
C PHE A 168 1.93 -8.93 9.00
N LEU A 169 1.84 -10.22 8.60
CA LEU A 169 1.14 -11.24 9.37
C LEU A 169 1.74 -11.45 10.77
N PHE A 170 3.06 -11.55 10.89
CA PHE A 170 3.74 -11.70 12.18
C PHE A 170 3.48 -10.53 13.12
N VAL A 171 3.45 -9.30 12.62
CA VAL A 171 3.07 -8.14 13.41
C VAL A 171 1.60 -8.23 13.84
N LEU A 172 0.70 -8.56 12.92
CA LEU A 172 -0.74 -8.65 13.23
C LEU A 172 -1.08 -9.73 14.26
N VAL A 173 -0.41 -10.88 14.24
CA VAL A 173 -0.62 -11.97 15.22
C VAL A 173 0.17 -11.78 16.52
N GLY A 174 0.84 -10.64 16.70
CA GLY A 174 1.60 -10.32 17.92
C GLY A 174 2.90 -11.12 18.07
N GLN A 175 3.48 -11.60 16.97
CA GLN A 175 4.70 -12.40 16.93
C GLN A 175 5.85 -11.72 16.14
N PRO A 176 6.20 -10.44 16.41
CA PRO A 176 7.26 -9.76 15.66
C PRO A 176 8.64 -10.42 15.82
N ALA A 177 8.85 -11.21 16.87
CA ALA A 177 10.08 -12.00 17.04
C ALA A 177 10.30 -13.01 15.89
N GLY A 178 9.23 -13.54 15.29
CA GLY A 178 9.31 -14.45 14.13
C GLY A 178 9.94 -13.80 12.89
N ILE A 179 9.92 -12.47 12.81
CA ILE A 179 10.60 -11.73 11.74
C ILE A 179 12.11 -11.98 11.82
N GLY A 180 12.70 -12.04 13.02
CA GLY A 180 14.13 -12.33 13.19
C GLY A 180 14.54 -13.66 12.58
N PHE A 181 13.68 -14.69 12.71
CA PHE A 181 13.89 -15.98 12.07
C PHE A 181 13.82 -15.88 10.54
N LEU A 182 12.86 -15.13 10.00
CA LEU A 182 12.75 -14.85 8.55
C LEU A 182 14.04 -14.19 8.02
N ILE A 183 14.58 -13.20 8.74
CA ILE A 183 15.85 -12.54 8.37
C ILE A 183 17.00 -13.54 8.40
N ALA A 184 17.14 -14.29 9.49
CA ALA A 184 18.24 -15.24 9.67
C ALA A 184 18.22 -16.32 8.58
N ALA A 185 17.05 -16.90 8.29
CA ALA A 185 16.88 -17.90 7.25
C ALA A 185 17.31 -17.36 5.86
N LYS A 186 16.90 -16.13 5.52
CA LYS A 186 17.30 -15.48 4.26
C LYS A 186 18.81 -15.24 4.17
N SER A 187 19.43 -14.80 5.27
CA SER A 187 20.87 -14.54 5.33
C SER A 187 21.70 -15.81 5.14
N VAL A 188 21.29 -16.92 5.77
CA VAL A 188 21.95 -18.22 5.61
C VAL A 188 21.87 -18.71 4.16
N LEU A 189 20.69 -18.63 3.54
CA LEU A 189 20.48 -19.10 2.16
C LEU A 189 21.24 -18.28 1.09
N ARG A 190 21.72 -17.07 1.42
CA ARG A 190 22.45 -16.20 0.48
C ARG A 190 23.96 -16.17 0.68
N PHE A 191 24.46 -16.74 1.78
CA PHE A 191 25.86 -16.60 2.19
C PHE A 191 26.85 -17.07 1.11
N ASP A 192 26.54 -18.19 0.43
CA ASP A 192 27.41 -18.75 -0.62
C ASP A 192 27.36 -17.99 -1.96
N THR A 193 26.23 -17.37 -2.29
CA THR A 193 26.02 -16.65 -3.57
C THR A 193 26.54 -15.21 -3.58
N VAL A 194 26.72 -14.60 -2.41
CA VAL A 194 27.04 -13.17 -2.25
C VAL A 194 28.54 -12.91 -2.05
N SER A 195 29.31 -13.93 -1.69
CA SER A 195 30.75 -13.83 -1.36
C SER A 195 31.68 -13.47 -2.53
N LYS A 196 31.17 -13.39 -3.77
CA LYS A 196 31.98 -13.15 -4.99
C LYS A 196 31.83 -11.75 -5.61
N ASN A 197 30.84 -10.94 -5.20
CA ASN A 197 30.62 -9.60 -5.76
C ASN A 197 30.08 -8.64 -4.68
N GLN A 198 30.92 -7.69 -4.23
CA GLN A 198 30.59 -6.75 -3.17
C GLN A 198 29.39 -5.84 -3.52
N HIS A 199 29.31 -5.34 -4.76
CA HIS A 199 28.20 -4.49 -5.19
C HIS A 199 26.86 -5.24 -5.17
N ALA A 200 26.86 -6.51 -5.58
CA ALA A 200 25.67 -7.35 -5.49
C ALA A 200 25.28 -7.60 -4.02
N SER A 201 26.25 -7.75 -3.11
CA SER A 201 25.99 -7.86 -1.66
C SER A 201 25.31 -6.60 -1.10
N GLU A 202 25.86 -5.43 -1.41
CA GLU A 202 25.36 -4.16 -0.90
C GLU A 202 23.95 -3.85 -1.41
N TYR A 203 23.69 -4.02 -2.72
CA TYR A 203 22.36 -3.88 -3.33
C TYR A 203 21.31 -4.71 -2.57
N VAL A 204 21.69 -5.93 -2.24
CA VAL A 204 20.85 -6.92 -1.59
C VAL A 204 20.54 -6.59 -0.14
N ILE A 205 21.55 -6.18 0.61
CA ILE A 205 21.44 -5.81 2.02
C ILE A 205 20.57 -4.57 2.14
N ILE A 206 20.87 -3.52 1.35
CA ILE A 206 20.11 -2.27 1.34
C ILE A 206 18.64 -2.54 0.97
N GLY A 207 18.40 -3.28 -0.11
CA GLY A 207 17.04 -3.59 -0.56
C GLY A 207 16.24 -4.40 0.47
N THR A 208 16.89 -5.34 1.17
CA THR A 208 16.23 -6.14 2.22
C THR A 208 15.90 -5.28 3.44
N LEU A 209 16.86 -4.50 3.93
CA LEU A 209 16.64 -3.62 5.10
C LEU A 209 15.57 -2.57 4.82
N ALA A 210 15.59 -1.94 3.65
CA ALA A 210 14.56 -0.99 3.24
C ALA A 210 13.17 -1.64 3.16
N SER A 211 13.07 -2.83 2.57
CA SER A 211 11.80 -3.56 2.46
C SER A 211 11.24 -3.96 3.83
N PHE A 212 12.11 -4.32 4.77
CA PHE A 212 11.69 -4.68 6.12
C PHE A 212 11.27 -3.45 6.92
N GLY A 213 12.03 -2.36 6.84
CA GLY A 213 11.67 -1.08 7.44
C GLY A 213 10.31 -0.59 6.97
N TRP A 214 10.04 -0.65 5.65
CA TRP A 214 8.72 -0.33 5.10
C TRP A 214 7.62 -1.23 5.67
N ALA A 215 7.82 -2.55 5.64
CA ALA A 215 6.78 -3.49 6.08
C ALA A 215 6.46 -3.36 7.56
N LEU A 216 7.48 -3.16 8.42
CA LEU A 216 7.28 -2.89 9.84
C LEU A 216 6.50 -1.59 10.05
N ALA A 217 6.93 -0.50 9.41
CA ALA A 217 6.27 0.79 9.55
C ALA A 217 4.79 0.73 9.12
N ALA A 218 4.51 0.12 7.97
CA ALA A 218 3.14 -0.03 7.47
C ALA A 218 2.28 -0.97 8.34
N ALA A 219 2.86 -2.07 8.85
CA ALA A 219 2.15 -3.00 9.72
C ALA A 219 1.78 -2.36 11.06
N TYR A 220 2.72 -1.67 11.72
CA TYR A 220 2.43 -0.98 12.98
C TYR A 220 1.51 0.23 12.78
N ALA A 221 1.63 0.96 11.68
CA ALA A 221 0.67 2.02 11.33
C ALA A 221 -0.75 1.47 11.15
N THR A 222 -0.88 0.27 10.57
CA THR A 222 -2.17 -0.42 10.44
C THR A 222 -2.73 -0.81 11.79
N LEU A 223 -1.92 -1.38 12.69
CA LEU A 223 -2.35 -1.69 14.06
C LEU A 223 -2.78 -0.43 14.84
N TRP A 224 -2.05 0.68 14.69
CA TRP A 224 -2.39 1.95 15.30
C TRP A 224 -3.71 2.52 14.77
N LEU A 225 -3.96 2.42 13.46
CA LEU A 225 -5.25 2.81 12.88
C LEU A 225 -6.38 1.90 13.39
N ALA A 226 -6.15 0.58 13.40
CA ALA A 226 -7.14 -0.40 13.82
C ALA A 226 -7.48 -0.31 15.32
N SER A 227 -6.55 0.10 16.17
CA SER A 227 -6.81 0.28 17.61
C SER A 227 -7.75 1.44 17.92
N ALA A 228 -7.95 2.35 16.97
CA ALA A 228 -8.90 3.45 17.06
C ALA A 228 -10.27 3.14 16.40
N LEU A 229 -10.46 1.90 15.94
CA LEU A 229 -11.70 1.42 15.32
C LEU A 229 -12.38 0.37 16.21
N PRO A 230 -13.69 0.11 16.03
CA PRO A 230 -14.36 -0.98 16.75
C PRO A 230 -13.65 -2.32 16.51
N PRO A 231 -13.48 -3.16 17.55
CA PRO A 231 -12.83 -4.44 17.39
C PRO A 231 -13.63 -5.35 16.45
N ILE A 232 -12.92 -6.21 15.72
CA ILE A 232 -13.56 -7.30 14.98
C ILE A 232 -14.01 -8.33 16.02
N GLU A 233 -15.26 -8.25 16.45
CA GLU A 233 -15.90 -9.33 17.19
C GLU A 233 -16.10 -10.52 16.24
N ILE A 234 -15.07 -11.35 16.11
CA ILE A 234 -15.28 -12.72 15.65
C ILE A 234 -16.02 -13.37 16.81
N ALA A 235 -17.34 -13.48 16.70
CA ALA A 235 -18.18 -14.13 17.70
C ALA A 235 -17.45 -15.38 18.19
N ALA A 236 -17.08 -15.40 19.47
CA ALA A 236 -16.50 -16.60 20.06
C ALA A 236 -17.44 -17.76 19.77
N PRO A 237 -16.94 -18.98 19.46
CA PRO A 237 -17.83 -20.13 19.44
C PRO A 237 -18.51 -20.17 20.82
N ALA A 238 -19.84 -20.19 20.81
CA ALA A 238 -20.62 -20.27 22.04
C ALA A 238 -20.09 -21.45 22.90
N PRO A 239 -19.97 -21.26 24.22
CA PRO A 239 -19.44 -22.31 25.11
C PRO A 239 -20.27 -23.58 25.09
#